data_AF-B7KN05-F1
#
_entry.id   AF-B7KN05-F1
#
_cell.length_a   1.000
_cell.length_b   1.000
_cell.length_c   1.000
_cell.angle_alpha   90.00
_cell.angle_beta   90.00
_cell.angle_gamma   90.00
#
_symmetry.space_group_name_H-M   'P 1'
#
loop_
_entity.id
_entity.type
_entity.pdbx_description
1 polymer ?
#
loop_
_entity_poly.entity_id
_entity_poly.type
_entity_poly.pdbx_seq_one_letter_code
_entity_poly.pdbx_strand_id
1 'polypeptide(L)'
;MPNSLTTSEPNVLHPEDFDPPLKRKEPIVPYYWTLDEIATELGVTSRRVGYDITGYPPRKIQPSLKAYKAGSLFLVPDADALAYIQRFRERKKS
;
A
#
# COMPACT_ATOMS: atom_id res chain seq x y z
N MET A 1 32.85 1.69 31.62
CA MET A 1 33.04 2.28 30.28
C MET A 1 31.72 2.14 29.55
N PRO A 2 30.91 3.20 29.34
CA PRO A 2 29.71 3.09 28.54
C PRO A 2 30.11 3.19 27.06
N ASN A 3 29.78 2.17 26.27
CA ASN A 3 29.94 2.23 24.82
C ASN A 3 28.94 3.26 24.28
N SER A 4 29.46 4.42 23.86
CA SER A 4 28.70 5.47 23.17
C SER A 4 28.17 4.91 21.85
N LEU A 5 26.84 4.92 21.67
CA LEU A 5 26.13 4.52 20.44
C LEU A 5 26.25 5.58 19.32
N THR A 6 27.33 6.34 19.29
CA THR A 6 27.56 7.39 18.30
C THR A 6 28.22 6.78 17.07
N THR A 7 27.42 6.35 16.11
CA THR A 7 27.87 6.02 14.76
C THR A 7 28.51 7.25 14.12
N SER A 8 29.72 7.08 13.57
CA SER A 8 30.62 8.11 13.04
C SER A 8 30.26 8.62 11.64
N GLU A 9 29.11 8.22 11.09
CA GLU A 9 28.64 8.69 9.79
C GLU A 9 27.64 9.82 9.98
N PRO A 10 27.72 10.92 9.22
CA PRO A 10 26.72 11.95 9.27
C PRO A 10 25.40 11.33 8.78
N ASN A 11 24.47 11.14 9.71
CA ASN A 11 23.12 10.62 9.43
C ASN A 11 22.31 11.71 8.69
N VAL A 12 22.74 12.03 7.47
CA VAL A 12 22.06 12.99 6.60
C VAL A 12 20.94 12.23 5.92
N LEU A 13 19.73 12.43 6.42
CA LEU A 13 18.51 11.94 5.78
C LEU A 13 18.34 12.70 4.46
N HIS A 14 18.49 12.00 3.34
CA HIS A 14 18.21 12.55 2.03
C HIS A 14 16.69 12.49 1.78
N PRO A 15 16.12 13.41 0.98
CA PRO A 15 14.72 13.35 0.59
C PRO A 15 14.32 12.01 -0.04
N GLU A 16 15.27 11.31 -0.65
CA GLU A 16 15.08 10.00 -1.28
C GLU A 16 14.93 8.84 -0.27
N ASP A 17 15.39 9.04 0.97
CA ASP A 17 15.26 8.07 2.07
C ASP A 17 13.83 8.01 2.62
N PHE A 18 12.99 9.00 2.31
CA PHE A 18 11.60 9.06 2.74
C PHE A 18 10.68 8.42 1.70
N ASP A 19 9.70 7.66 2.17
CA ASP A 19 8.64 7.15 1.29
C ASP A 19 7.84 8.31 0.69
N PRO A 20 7.48 8.23 -0.61
CA PRO A 20 6.69 9.29 -1.23
C PRO A 20 5.37 9.46 -0.50
N PRO A 21 4.91 10.71 -0.27
CA PRO A 21 3.66 10.94 0.44
C PRO A 21 2.51 10.24 -0.27
N LEU A 22 1.52 9.80 0.50
CA LEU A 22 0.28 9.29 -0.06
C LEU A 22 -0.39 10.41 -0.86
N LYS A 23 -0.87 10.09 -2.07
CA LYS A 23 -1.60 11.03 -2.92
C LYS A 23 -3.04 11.23 -2.44
N ARG A 24 -3.55 10.31 -1.62
CA ARG A 24 -4.88 10.40 -1.01
C ARG A 24 -5.00 11.66 -0.15
N LYS A 25 -5.92 12.55 -0.53
CA LYS A 25 -6.22 13.77 0.23
C LYS A 25 -7.34 13.56 1.25
N GLU A 26 -8.44 12.93 0.84
CA GLU A 26 -9.60 12.68 1.71
C GLU A 26 -10.16 11.27 1.47
N PRO A 27 -10.52 10.54 2.54
CA PRO A 27 -11.11 9.23 2.42
C PRO A 27 -12.60 9.31 2.04
N ILE A 28 -13.04 8.54 1.04
CA ILE A 28 -14.47 8.38 0.75
C ILE A 28 -15.20 7.76 1.95
N VAL A 29 -14.58 6.77 2.58
CA VAL A 29 -15.08 6.12 3.79
C VAL A 29 -13.99 6.20 4.86
N PRO A 30 -14.26 6.77 6.04
CA PRO A 30 -13.30 6.80 7.13
C PRO A 30 -12.80 5.39 7.47
N TYR A 31 -11.49 5.23 7.71
CA TYR A 31 -10.83 3.97 8.07
C TYR A 31 -10.75 2.90 6.98
N TYR A 32 -11.34 3.15 5.81
CA TYR A 32 -11.34 2.21 4.70
C TYR A 32 -10.85 2.86 3.43
N TRP A 33 -10.23 2.05 2.57
CA TRP A 33 -9.86 2.39 1.21
C TRP A 33 -10.79 1.67 0.25
N THR A 34 -11.23 2.40 -0.75
CA THR A 34 -11.90 1.85 -1.92
C THR A 34 -10.88 1.36 -2.94
N LEU A 35 -11.31 0.47 -3.82
CA LEU A 35 -10.50 -0.01 -4.95
C LEU A 35 -9.96 1.14 -5.81
N ASP A 36 -10.77 2.15 -6.05
CA ASP A 36 -10.43 3.28 -6.90
C ASP A 36 -9.37 4.18 -6.25
N GLU A 37 -9.45 4.39 -4.94
CA GLU A 37 -8.42 5.13 -4.20
C GLU A 37 -7.08 4.40 -4.22
N ILE A 38 -7.07 3.09 -3.96
CA ILE A 38 -5.84 2.27 -4.03
C ILE A 38 -5.28 2.26 -5.45
N ALA A 39 -6.14 2.12 -6.45
CA ALA A 39 -5.74 2.12 -7.86
C ALA A 39 -5.12 3.45 -8.27
N THR A 40 -5.71 4.56 -7.84
CA THR A 40 -5.21 5.93 -8.11
C THR A 40 -3.88 6.19 -7.42
N GLU A 41 -3.73 5.75 -6.17
CA GLU A 41 -2.47 5.85 -5.42
C GLU A 41 -1.32 5.16 -6.16
N LEU A 42 -1.57 3.92 -6.59
CA LEU A 42 -0.59 3.06 -7.25
C LEU A 42 -0.41 3.34 -8.75
N GLY A 43 -1.33 4.08 -9.37
CA GLY A 43 -1.36 4.32 -10.82
C GLY A 43 -1.70 3.06 -11.62
N VAL A 44 -2.57 2.20 -11.08
CA VAL A 44 -3.05 0.97 -11.73
C VAL A 44 -4.56 1.04 -11.96
N THR A 45 -5.13 0.04 -12.63
CA THR A 45 -6.58 -0.04 -12.81
C THR A 45 -7.26 -0.70 -11.61
N SER A 46 -8.46 -0.24 -11.24
CA SER A 46 -9.26 -0.81 -10.14
C SER A 46 -9.54 -2.29 -10.33
N ARG A 47 -9.65 -2.75 -11.58
CA ARG A 47 -9.81 -4.17 -11.91
C ARG A 47 -8.60 -5.00 -11.47
N ARG A 48 -7.37 -4.48 -11.60
CA ARG A 48 -6.16 -5.18 -11.14
C ARG A 48 -6.18 -5.37 -9.63
N VAL A 49 -6.47 -4.31 -8.89
CA VAL A 49 -6.60 -4.36 -7.41
C VAL A 49 -7.76 -5.29 -7.02
N GLY A 50 -8.86 -5.28 -7.79
CA GLY A 50 -9.97 -6.22 -7.62
C GLY A 50 -9.55 -7.69 -7.73
N TYR A 51 -8.71 -8.05 -8.71
CA TYR A 51 -8.16 -9.40 -8.81
C TYR A 51 -7.24 -9.76 -7.65
N ASP A 52 -6.54 -8.79 -7.05
CA ASP A 52 -5.74 -9.03 -5.86
C ASP A 52 -6.61 -9.29 -4.61
N ILE A 53 -7.88 -8.88 -4.62
CA ILE A 53 -8.87 -9.17 -3.57
C ILE A 53 -9.62 -10.48 -3.82
N THR A 54 -10.15 -10.67 -5.04
CA THR A 54 -11.00 -11.82 -5.36
C THR A 54 -10.19 -13.05 -5.80
N GLY A 55 -8.92 -12.87 -6.12
CA GLY A 55 -8.12 -13.84 -6.86
C GLY A 55 -8.49 -13.87 -8.34
N TYR A 56 -7.63 -14.51 -9.14
CA TYR A 56 -7.90 -14.82 -10.55
C TYR A 56 -7.58 -16.30 -10.84
N PRO A 57 -8.56 -17.20 -10.65
CA PRO A 57 -8.38 -18.64 -10.82
C PRO A 57 -7.79 -19.05 -12.17
N PRO A 58 -8.17 -18.44 -13.31
CA PRO A 58 -7.62 -18.82 -14.62
C PRO A 58 -6.10 -18.65 -14.75
N ARG A 59 -5.48 -17.71 -14.01
CA ARG A 59 -4.01 -17.57 -13.95
C ARG A 59 -3.42 -18.07 -12.64
N LYS A 60 -4.19 -18.82 -11.83
CA LYS A 60 -3.78 -19.33 -10.51
C LYS A 60 -3.28 -18.21 -9.57
N ILE A 61 -3.83 -17.00 -9.70
CA ILE A 61 -3.47 -15.88 -8.83
C ILE A 61 -4.34 -15.99 -7.58
N GLN A 62 -3.68 -16.19 -6.44
CA GLN A 62 -4.34 -16.20 -5.15
C GLN A 62 -4.65 -14.77 -4.69
N PRO A 63 -5.76 -14.55 -3.97
CA PRO A 63 -6.05 -13.27 -3.37
C PRO A 63 -4.95 -12.91 -2.35
N SER A 64 -4.43 -11.69 -2.45
CA SER A 64 -3.36 -11.16 -1.61
C SER A 64 -3.82 -10.03 -0.69
N LEU A 65 -5.00 -9.45 -0.95
CA LEU A 65 -5.57 -8.33 -0.21
C LEU A 65 -6.91 -8.72 0.40
N LYS A 66 -7.08 -8.47 1.70
CA LYS A 66 -8.35 -8.69 2.39
C LYS A 66 -9.22 -7.46 2.25
N ALA A 67 -10.49 -7.68 1.94
CA ALA A 67 -11.47 -6.60 1.83
C ALA A 67 -12.84 -7.06 2.29
N TYR A 68 -13.61 -6.11 2.82
CA TYR A 68 -15.02 -6.27 3.13
C TYR A 68 -15.85 -5.89 1.92
N LYS A 69 -16.80 -6.75 1.55
CA LYS A 69 -17.74 -6.46 0.46
C LYS A 69 -18.97 -5.76 1.03
N ALA A 70 -19.15 -4.49 0.70
CA ALA A 70 -20.31 -3.68 1.05
C ALA A 70 -21.11 -3.37 -0.23
N GLY A 71 -22.07 -4.23 -0.55
CA GLY A 71 -22.82 -4.14 -1.80
C GLY A 71 -21.94 -4.35 -3.04
N SER A 72 -21.83 -3.32 -3.87
CA SER A 72 -20.95 -3.27 -5.05
C SER A 72 -19.54 -2.78 -4.75
N LEU A 73 -19.27 -2.27 -3.54
CA LEU A 73 -17.99 -1.71 -3.14
C LEU A 73 -17.16 -2.75 -2.37
N PHE A 74 -15.85 -2.72 -2.61
CA PHE A 74 -14.87 -3.39 -1.76
C PHE A 74 -14.20 -2.34 -0.88
N LEU A 75 -14.23 -2.59 0.42
CA LEU A 75 -13.66 -1.74 1.45
C LEU A 75 -12.47 -2.46 2.09
N VAL A 76 -11.29 -1.91 1.91
CA VAL A 76 -10.04 -2.44 2.45
C VAL A 76 -9.70 -1.62 3.71
N PRO A 77 -9.45 -2.23 4.88
CA PRO A 77 -9.03 -1.48 6.06
C PRO A 77 -7.74 -0.70 5.81
N ASP A 78 -7.60 0.48 6.43
CA ASP A 78 -6.41 1.33 6.28
C ASP A 78 -5.09 0.57 6.49
N ALA A 79 -5.00 -0.26 7.53
CA ALA A 79 -3.78 -1.02 7.84
C ALA A 79 -3.39 -1.98 6.70
N ASP A 80 -4.37 -2.71 6.15
CA ASP A 80 -4.15 -3.66 5.07
C ASP A 80 -3.82 -2.93 3.75
N ALA A 81 -4.51 -1.82 3.48
CA ALA A 81 -4.27 -1.00 2.29
C ALA A 81 -2.86 -0.40 2.29
N LEU A 82 -2.43 0.18 3.41
CA LEU A 82 -1.10 0.78 3.56
C LEU A 82 0.01 -0.27 3.41
N ALA A 83 -0.14 -1.43 4.05
CA ALA A 83 0.81 -2.54 3.91
C ALA A 83 0.90 -3.04 2.46
N TYR A 84 -0.23 -3.10 1.75
CA TYR A 84 -0.27 -3.46 0.33
C TYR A 84 0.43 -2.41 -0.54
N ILE A 85 0.20 -1.12 -0.30
CA ILE A 85 0.85 -0.02 -1.04
C ILE A 85 2.37 -0.05 -0.83
N GLN A 86 2.84 -0.23 0.41
CA GLN A 86 4.26 -0.35 0.73
C GLN A 86 4.92 -1.51 -0.03
N ARG A 87 4.35 -2.72 0.06
CA ARG A 87 4.84 -3.89 -0.67
C ARG A 87 4.88 -3.66 -2.18
N PHE A 88 3.90 -2.95 -2.73
CA PHE A 88 3.89 -2.62 -4.16
C PHE A 88 5.03 -1.67 -4.55
N ARG A 89 5.33 -0.68 -3.70
CA ARG A 89 6.45 0.26 -3.90
C ARG A 89 7.79 -0.45 -3.80
N GLU A 90 7.99 -1.32 -2.81
CA GLU A 90 9.19 -2.15 -2.66
C GLU A 90 9.45 -3.02 -3.90
N ARG A 91 8.42 -3.68 -4.43
CA ARG A 91 8.51 -4.47 -5.66
C ARG A 91 8.89 -3.68 -6.91
N LYS A 92 8.62 -2.36 -6.93
CA LYS A 92 9.02 -1.47 -8.03
C LYS A 92 10.44 -0.93 -7.88
N LYS A 93 11.00 -0.93 -6.67
CA LYS A 93 12.38 -0.50 -6.40
C LYS A 93 13.40 -1.61 -6.73
N SER A 94 13.00 -2.87 -6.69
CA SER A 94 13.80 -4.03 -7.14
C SER A 94 13.79 -4.21 -8.64
#